data_AF-A0A8S2VQM5-F1
#
_entry.id   AF-A0A8S2VQM5-F1
#
_cell.length_a   1.000
_cell.length_b   1.000
_cell.length_c   1.000
_cell.angle_alpha   90.00
_cell.angle_beta   90.00
_cell.angle_gamma   90.00
#
_symmetry.space_group_name_H-M   'P 1'
#
loop_
_entity.id
_entity.type
_entity.pdbx_description
1 polymer ?
#
loop_
_entity_poly.entity_id
_entity_poly.type
_entity_poly.pdbx_seq_one_letter_code
_entity_poly.pdbx_strand_id
1 'polypeptide(L)'
;MADELKVCLKASHISRHVHKLELKTNMRVHLQGDAAAGLFAQQLLSLGDGKIAADPTTGLITIPNNFCNIVDSIETFKTSVFPDIRRCF
;
A
#
# COMPACT_ATOMS: atom_id res chain seq x y z
N MET A 1 3.88 20.06 3.28
CA MET A 1 2.44 20.16 3.62
C MET A 1 1.95 19.04 4.55
N ALA A 2 2.13 17.74 4.24
CA ALA A 2 1.69 16.66 5.14
C ALA A 2 2.35 16.72 6.55
N ASP A 3 3.61 17.15 6.62
CA ASP A 3 4.37 17.20 7.87
C ASP A 3 3.94 18.35 8.80
N GLU A 4 3.65 19.54 8.26
CA GLU A 4 3.14 20.68 9.04
C GLU A 4 1.77 20.38 9.65
N LEU A 5 0.89 19.73 8.90
CA LEU A 5 -0.43 19.32 9.39
C LEU A 5 -0.29 18.29 10.53
N LYS A 6 0.63 17.32 10.37
CA LYS A 6 0.93 16.30 11.39
C LYS A 6 1.53 16.91 12.66
N VAL A 7 2.40 17.91 12.52
CA VAL A 7 2.98 18.65 13.65
C VAL A 7 1.89 19.47 14.37
N CYS A 8 1.04 20.17 13.63
CA CYS A 8 -0.08 20.93 14.18
C CYS A 8 -1.08 20.02 14.92
N LEU A 9 -1.43 18.88 14.33
CA LEU A 9 -2.29 17.86 14.97
C LEU A 9 -1.67 17.30 16.24
N LYS A 10 -0.36 16.99 16.23
CA LYS A 10 0.35 16.52 17.44
C LYS A 10 0.40 17.57 18.53
N ALA A 11 0.53 18.85 18.18
CA ALA A 11 0.58 19.96 19.14
C ALA A 11 -0.80 20.33 19.71
N SER A 12 -1.89 19.93 19.04
CA SER A 12 -3.25 20.29 19.43
C SER A 12 -3.76 19.48 20.62
N HIS A 13 -4.58 20.12 21.46
CA HIS A 13 -5.26 19.49 22.60
C HIS A 13 -6.25 18.37 22.23
N ILE A 14 -6.61 18.24 20.95
CA ILE A 14 -7.45 17.15 20.44
C ILE A 14 -6.67 15.85 20.24
N SER A 15 -5.34 15.92 20.10
CA SER A 15 -4.45 14.76 19.84
C SER A 15 -4.67 13.62 20.82
N ARG A 16 -4.86 13.94 22.11
CA ARG A 16 -5.15 12.96 23.18
C ARG A 16 -6.46 12.19 23.01
N HIS A 17 -7.39 12.72 22.21
CA HIS A 17 -8.68 12.10 21.90
C HIS A 17 -8.71 11.48 20.49
N VAL A 18 -7.64 11.59 19.71
CA VAL A 18 -7.55 10.95 18.41
C VAL A 18 -7.21 9.48 18.62
N HIS A 19 -8.13 8.60 18.23
CA HIS A 19 -7.87 7.17 18.16
C HIS A 19 -7.52 6.79 16.73
N LYS A 20 -6.30 6.28 16.55
CA LYS A 20 -5.88 5.71 15.28
C LYS A 20 -6.40 4.28 15.21
N LEU A 21 -7.34 4.04 14.31
CA LEU A 21 -7.79 2.70 13.96
C LEU A 21 -6.90 2.19 12.83
N GLU A 22 -6.30 1.02 13.03
CA GLU A 22 -5.46 0.38 12.03
C GLU A 22 -6.10 -0.95 11.61
N LEU A 23 -6.41 -1.04 10.32
CA LEU A 23 -6.89 -2.29 9.73
C LEU A 23 -5.68 -3.15 9.39
N LYS A 24 -5.52 -4.27 10.10
CA LYS A 24 -4.39 -5.20 9.95
C LYS A 24 -4.65 -6.33 8.96
N THR A 25 -5.87 -6.45 8.45
CA THR A 25 -6.28 -7.59 7.63
C THR A 25 -7.11 -7.12 6.45
N ASN A 26 -6.74 -7.55 5.25
CA ASN A 26 -7.57 -7.38 4.07
C ASN A 26 -8.71 -8.40 4.10
N MET A 27 -9.86 -7.99 4.63
CA MET A 27 -11.02 -8.89 4.82
C MET A 27 -11.56 -9.46 3.51
N ARG A 28 -11.47 -8.74 2.39
CA ARG A 28 -11.86 -9.26 1.07
C ARG A 28 -11.06 -10.51 0.74
N VAL A 29 -9.75 -10.43 0.93
CA VAL A 29 -8.84 -11.55 0.67
C VAL A 29 -9.05 -12.67 1.68
N HIS A 30 -9.19 -12.33 2.96
CA HIS A 30 -9.44 -13.32 4.02
C HIS A 30 -10.69 -14.17 3.74
N LEU A 31 -11.75 -13.56 3.21
CA LEU A 31 -13.00 -14.25 2.90
C LEU A 31 -12.98 -14.97 1.54
N GLN A 32 -12.25 -14.45 0.56
CA GLN A 32 -12.20 -15.02 -0.80
C GLN A 32 -11.10 -16.09 -0.96
N GLY A 33 -10.13 -16.16 -0.04
CA GLY A 33 -9.07 -17.17 -0.06
C GLY A 33 -8.01 -16.97 -1.14
N ASP A 34 -7.92 -15.78 -1.72
CA ASP A 34 -6.90 -15.47 -2.74
C ASP A 34 -5.50 -15.39 -2.09
N ALA A 35 -4.70 -16.43 -2.30
CA ALA A 35 -3.36 -16.52 -1.73
C ALA A 35 -2.40 -15.43 -2.24
N ALA A 36 -2.49 -15.05 -3.52
CA ALA A 36 -1.63 -14.04 -4.11
C ALA A 36 -1.97 -12.65 -3.57
N ALA A 37 -3.25 -12.32 -3.51
CA ALA A 37 -3.71 -11.08 -2.89
C ALA A 37 -3.42 -11.03 -1.38
N GLY A 38 -3.34 -12.19 -0.72
CA GLY A 38 -2.98 -12.32 0.69
C GLY A 38 -1.54 -11.97 0.96
N LEU A 39 -0.64 -12.53 0.13
CA LEU A 39 0.79 -12.20 0.17
C LEU A 39 1.01 -10.70 -0.09
N PHE A 40 0.37 -10.17 -1.12
CA PHE A 40 0.45 -8.74 -1.45
C PHE A 40 -0.02 -7.85 -0.28
N ALA A 41 -1.14 -8.20 0.36
CA ALA A 41 -1.64 -7.46 1.53
C ALA A 41 -0.66 -7.51 2.71
N GLN A 42 -0.04 -8.65 2.99
CA GLN A 42 0.97 -8.75 4.06
C GLN A 42 2.23 -7.92 3.77
N GLN A 43 2.67 -7.88 2.51
CA GLN A 43 3.81 -7.06 2.12
C GLN A 43 3.49 -5.57 2.25
N LEU A 44 2.28 -5.13 1.86
CA LEU A 44 1.80 -3.76 2.05
C LEU A 44 1.75 -3.36 3.52
N LEU A 45 1.26 -4.24 4.39
CA LEU A 45 1.26 -4.00 5.84
C LEU A 45 2.67 -3.86 6.38
N SER A 46 3.60 -4.72 5.96
CA SER A 46 5.00 -4.66 6.38
C SER A 46 5.68 -3.36 5.95
N LEU A 47 5.33 -2.87 4.77
CA LEU A 47 5.76 -1.57 4.26
C LEU A 47 5.19 -0.41 5.10
N GLY A 48 3.87 -0.40 5.35
CA GLY A 48 3.20 0.64 6.14
C GLY A 48 3.62 0.66 7.62
N ASP A 49 3.97 -0.49 8.19
CA ASP A 49 4.48 -0.64 9.55
C ASP A 49 5.96 -0.24 9.68
N GLY A 50 6.65 0.08 8.57
CA GLY A 50 8.08 0.41 8.59
C GLY A 50 8.98 -0.78 8.91
N LYS A 51 8.54 -2.01 8.66
CA LYS A 51 9.33 -3.23 8.87
C LYS A 51 10.35 -3.47 7.75
N ILE A 52 10.20 -2.79 6.62
CA ILE A 52 11.16 -2.83 5.52
C ILE A 52 12.24 -1.79 5.82
N ALA A 53 13.47 -2.27 6.05
CA ALA A 53 14.60 -1.39 6.32
C ALA A 53 14.88 -0.49 5.11
N ALA A 54 15.04 0.80 5.37
CA ALA A 54 15.57 1.74 4.40
C ALA A 54 17.10 1.63 4.37
N ASP A 55 17.67 1.83 3.20
CA ASP A 55 19.11 2.01 3.05
C ASP A 55 19.56 3.24 3.86
N PRO A 56 20.57 3.12 4.74
CA PRO A 56 20.95 4.20 5.65
C PRO A 56 21.62 5.39 4.95
N THR A 57 22.10 5.22 3.71
CA THR A 57 22.81 6.26 2.96
C THR A 57 21.85 7.09 2.10
N THR A 58 20.90 6.41 1.46
CA THR A 58 19.95 7.01 0.50
C THR A 58 18.58 7.26 1.11
N GLY A 59 18.26 6.62 2.24
CA GLY A 59 16.93 6.65 2.85
C GLY A 59 15.86 5.92 2.04
N LEU A 60 16.25 5.16 1.00
CA LEU A 60 15.32 4.47 0.11
C LEU A 60 15.06 3.04 0.58
N ILE A 61 13.82 2.60 0.42
CA ILE A 61 13.43 1.21 0.60
C ILE A 61 13.57 0.45 -0.73
N THR A 62 14.06 -0.79 -0.66
CA THR A 62 14.02 -1.69 -1.82
C THR A 62 12.71 -2.46 -1.80
N ILE A 63 11.92 -2.30 -2.87
CA ILE A 63 10.68 -3.07 -3.03
C ILE A 63 11.04 -4.52 -3.38
N PRO A 64 10.46 -5.53 -2.70
CA PRO A 64 10.69 -6.94 -3.04
C PRO A 64 10.30 -7.26 -4.49
N ASN A 65 11.08 -8.10 -5.17
CA ASN A 65 10.84 -8.44 -6.58
C ASN A 65 9.45 -9.03 -6.87
N ASN A 66 8.83 -9.69 -5.89
CA ASN A 66 7.51 -10.29 -6.00
C ASN A 66 6.36 -9.35 -5.59
N PHE A 67 6.66 -8.07 -5.33
CA PHE A 67 5.66 -7.10 -4.87
C PHE A 67 4.84 -6.50 -6.02
N CYS A 68 5.46 -6.32 -7.18
CA CYS A 68 4.85 -5.75 -8.38
C CYS A 68 5.08 -6.65 -9.58
N ASN A 69 4.14 -6.63 -10.52
CA ASN A 69 4.37 -7.16 -11.85
C ASN A 69 4.96 -6.05 -12.72
N ILE A 70 6.19 -6.25 -13.19
CA ILE A 70 6.79 -5.36 -14.20
C ILE A 70 6.16 -5.70 -15.54
N VAL A 71 5.73 -4.67 -16.25
CA VAL A 71 5.09 -4.78 -17.57
C VAL A 71 5.90 -4.00 -18.58
N ASP A 72 6.10 -4.58 -19.76
CA ASP A 72 7.03 -4.05 -20.77
C ASP A 72 6.41 -2.93 -21.61
N SER A 73 5.09 -2.73 -21.55
CA SER A 73 4.40 -1.68 -22.30
C SER A 73 3.12 -1.19 -21.64
N ILE A 74 2.74 0.04 -21.95
CA ILE A 74 1.45 0.64 -21.54
C ILE A 74 0.28 -0.18 -22.08
N GLU A 75 0.42 -0.79 -23.26
CA GLU A 75 -0.65 -1.60 -23.86
C GLU A 75 -0.90 -2.88 -23.04
N THR A 76 0.17 -3.58 -22.65
CA THR A 76 0.11 -4.76 -21.77
C THR A 76 -0.45 -4.41 -20.38
N PHE A 77 -0.09 -3.23 -19.86
CA PHE A 77 -0.67 -2.72 -18.62
C PHE A 77 -2.18 -2.50 -18.76
N LYS A 78 -2.63 -1.84 -19.83
CA LYS A 78 -4.05 -1.54 -20.05
C LYS A 78 -4.88 -2.81 -20.18
N THR A 79 -4.40 -3.81 -20.92
CA THR A 79 -5.12 -5.08 -21.11
C THR A 79 -5.17 -5.93 -19.86
N SER A 80 -4.13 -5.90 -19.01
CA SER A 80 -4.10 -6.66 -17.76
C SER A 80 -4.94 -6.05 -16.64
N VAL A 81 -4.98 -4.71 -16.54
CA VAL A 81 -5.77 -4.00 -15.52
C VAL A 81 -7.24 -3.85 -15.93
N PHE A 82 -7.50 -3.67 -17.23
CA PHE A 82 -8.85 -3.51 -17.77
C PHE A 82 -9.12 -4.53 -18.88
N PRO A 83 -9.15 -5.83 -18.54
CA PRO A 83 -9.74 -6.81 -19.45
C PRO A 83 -11.18 -6.35 -19.70
N ASP A 84 -11.53 -6.16 -20.97
CA ASP A 84 -12.86 -5.71 -21.42
C ASP A 84 -13.20 -4.23 -21.29
N ILE A 85 -12.23 -3.30 -21.25
CA ILE A 85 -12.55 -1.85 -21.31
C ILE A 85 -13.39 -1.46 -22.54
N ARG A 86 -13.29 -2.26 -23.62
CA ARG A 86 -14.09 -2.09 -24.84
C ARG A 86 -15.55 -2.55 -24.71
N ARG A 87 -15.90 -3.30 -23.66
CA ARG A 87 -17.28 -3.76 -23.39
C ARG A 87 -18.08 -2.75 -22.56
N CYS A 88 -17.41 -1.74 -22.01
CA CYS A 88 -18.03 -0.67 -21.23
C CYS A 88 -18.46 0.54 -22.08
N PHE A 89 -18.18 0.54 -23.39
CA PHE A 89 -18.60 1.57 -24.35
C PHE A 89 -19.43 0.95 -25.47
#